data_AF-A0A964Z9W9-F1
#
_entry.id   AF-A0A964Z9W9-F1
#
_cell.length_a   1.000
_cell.length_b   1.000
_cell.length_c   1.000
_cell.angle_alpha   90.00
_cell.angle_beta   90.00
_cell.angle_gamma   90.00
#
_symmetry.space_group_name_H-M   'P 1'
#
loop_
_entity.id
_entity.type
_entity.pdbx_description
1 polymer ?
#
loop_
_entity_poly.entity_id
_entity_poly.type
_entity_poly.pdbx_seq_one_letter_code
_entity_poly.pdbx_strand_id
1 'polypeptide(L)' 'MMLMTHEELLSKNAFFAATPADALKKIAAAGVVRSLQRGDVLFNEGEV' A
#
# COMPACT_ATOMS: atom_id res chain seq x y z
N MET A 1 -7.81 -14.16 10.97
CA MET A 1 -7.83 -12.69 10.86
C MET A 1 -8.21 -12.34 9.43
N MET A 2 -9.17 -11.44 9.23
CA MET A 2 -9.53 -10.97 7.89
C MET A 2 -8.41 -10.03 7.42
N LEU A 3 -7.74 -10.36 6.31
CA LEU A 3 -6.74 -9.46 5.73
C LEU A 3 -7.50 -8.24 5.17
N MET A 4 -7.17 -7.03 5.61
CA MET A 4 -7.72 -5.83 4.99
C MET A 4 -7.28 -5.76 3.54
N THR A 5 -8.19 -5.39 2.64
CA THR A 5 -7.83 -5.17 1.25
C THR A 5 -7.00 -3.90 1.11
N HIS A 6 -6.21 -3.78 0.03
CA HIS A 6 -5.47 -2.54 -0.25
C HIS A 6 -6.43 -1.33 -0.35
N GLU A 7 -7.63 -1.51 -0.91
CA GLU A 7 -8.63 -0.44 -1.02
C GLU A 7 -9.15 0.02 0.35
N GLU A 8 -9.41 -0.91 1.27
CA GLU A 8 -9.79 -0.58 2.66
C GLU A 8 -8.67 0.10 3.43
N LEU A 9 -7.41 -0.28 3.17
CA LEU A 9 -6.24 0.35 3.78
C LEU A 9 -6.08 1.79 3.29
N LEU A 10 -6.15 1.99 1.97
CA LEU A 10 -5.93 3.30 1.34
C LEU A 10 -7.08 4.27 1.64
N SER A 11 -8.33 3.81 1.65
CA SER A 11 -9.50 4.67 1.92
C SER A 11 -9.55 5.23 3.35
N LYS A 12 -8.87 4.59 4.31
CA LYS A 12 -8.75 5.08 5.71
C LYS A 12 -7.59 6.03 5.93
N ASN A 13 -6.76 6.26 4.92
CA ASN A 13 -5.59 7.12 5.02
C ASN A 13 -5.93 8.56 4.58
N ALA A 14 -5.63 9.53 5.46
CA ALA A 14 -5.92 10.95 5.22
C ALA A 14 -5.27 11.50 3.93
N PHE A 15 -4.14 10.93 3.50
CA PHE A 15 -3.47 11.29 2.25
C PHE A 15 -4.38 11.06 1.03
N PHE A 16 -5.18 9.98 1.05
CA PHE A 16 -6.06 9.62 -0.06
C PHE A 16 -7.49 10.13 0.10
N ALA A 17 -7.80 10.94 1.11
CA ALA A 17 -9.17 11.36 1.43
C ALA A 17 -9.91 12.06 0.27
N ALA A 18 -9.18 12.79 -0.57
CA ALA A 18 -9.72 13.47 -1.75
C ALA A 18 -9.53 12.67 -3.06
N THR A 19 -9.05 11.43 -2.99
CA THR A 19 -8.75 10.62 -4.18
C THR A 19 -10.05 10.04 -4.76
N PRO A 20 -10.33 10.25 -6.06
CA PRO A 20 -11.47 9.63 -6.72
C PRO A 20 -11.45 8.10 -6.59
N ALA A 21 -12.63 7.49 -6.42
CA ALA A 21 -12.73 6.05 -6.15
C ALA A 21 -12.13 5.17 -7.27
N ASP A 22 -12.24 5.59 -8.53
CA ASP A 22 -11.67 4.88 -9.67
C ASP A 22 -10.13 4.95 -9.70
N ALA A 23 -9.55 6.09 -9.32
CA ALA A 23 -8.10 6.24 -9.14
C ALA A 23 -7.60 5.42 -7.94
N LEU A 24 -8.33 5.45 -6.82
CA LEU A 24 -7.99 4.68 -5.62
C LEU A 24 -7.97 3.18 -5.92
N LYS A 25 -8.94 2.67 -6.69
CA LYS A 25 -8.99 1.27 -7.13
C LYS A 25 -7.78 0.88 -7.99
N LYS A 26 -7.36 1.74 -8.91
CA LYS A 26 -6.17 1.50 -9.74
C LYS A 26 -4.90 1.40 -8.89
N ILE A 27 -4.74 2.29 -7.92
CA ILE A 27 -3.61 2.28 -6.99
C ILE A 27 -3.65 1.01 -6.11
N ALA A 28 -4.81 0.68 -5.55
CA ALA A 28 -5.00 -0.51 -4.73
C ALA A 28 -4.64 -1.80 -5.48
N ALA A 29 -4.98 -1.87 -6.77
CA ALA A 29 -4.67 -3.01 -7.64
C ALA A 29 -3.17 -3.15 -7.94
N ALA A 30 -2.39 -2.06 -7.88
CA ALA A 30 -0.95 -2.08 -8.07
C ALA A 30 -0.17 -2.44 -6.78
N GLY A 31 -0.84 -2.45 -5.63
CA GLY A 31 -0.23 -2.77 -4.35
C GLY A 31 0.21 -4.24 -4.27
N VAL A 32 1.35 -4.49 -3.63
CA VAL A 32 1.87 -5.83 -3.37
C VAL A 32 2.16 -5.97 -1.89
N VAL A 33 1.66 -7.06 -1.29
CA VAL A 33 1.99 -7.44 0.08
C VAL A 33 3.37 -8.10 0.08
N ARG A 34 4.27 -7.62 0.95
CA ARG A 34 5.56 -8.25 1.20
C ARG A 34 5.57 -8.86 2.60
N SER A 35 6.00 -10.11 2.71
CA SER A 35 6.21 -10.78 4.00
C SER A 35 7.62 -10.51 4.48
N LEU A 36 7.76 -9.65 5.49
CA LEU A 36 9.06 -9.20 5.99
C LEU A 36 9.47 -9.96 7.25
N GLN A 37 10.78 -10.16 7.41
CA GLN A 37 11.43 -10.66 8.62
C GLN A 37 12.22 -9.55 9.30
N ARG A 38 12.48 -9.73 10.60
CA ARG A 38 13.34 -8.79 11.34
C ARG A 38 14.74 -8.80 10.72
N GLY A 39 15.21 -7.62 10.34
CA GLY A 39 16.52 -7.45 9.69
C GLY A 39 16.45 -7.29 8.18
N ASP A 40 15.27 -7.47 7.55
CA ASP A 40 15.10 -7.19 6.13
C ASP A 40 15.35 -5.70 5.84
N VAL A 41 16.21 -5.44 4.86
CA VAL A 41 16.44 -4.10 4.32
C VAL A 41 15.40 -3.85 3.23
N LEU A 42 14.54 -2.85 3.44
CA LEU A 42 13.42 -2.56 2.52
C LEU A 42 13.84 -1.69 1.33
N PHE A 43 14.87 -0.87 1.52
CA PHE A 43 15.42 0.05 0.55
C PHE A 43 16.92 0.16 0.80
N ASN A 44 17.73 0.02 -0.26
CA ASN A 44 19.16 0.25 -0.17
C ASN A 44 19.49 1.69 -0.56
N GLU A 45 20.47 2.30 0.12
CA GLU A 45 20.95 3.63 -0.25
C GLU A 45 21.57 3.59 -1.66
N GLY A 46 21.15 4.52 -2.52
CA GLY A 46 21.62 4.60 -3.91
C GLY A 46 20.94 3.62 -4.88
N GLU A 47 19.96 2.83 -4.42
CA GLU A 47 19.09 2.02 -5.29
C GLU A 47 18.13 2.94 -6.08
N VAL A 48 17.93 2.65 -7.37
CA VAL A 48 17.05 3.40 -8.30
C VAL A 48 15.74 2.66 -8.50
#